data_AF-A0A524J749-F1
#
_entry.id   AF-A0A524J749-F1
#
_cell.length_a   1.000
_cell.length_b   1.000
_cell.length_c   1.000
_cell.angle_alpha   90.00
_cell.angle_beta   90.00
_cell.angle_gamma   90.00
#
_symmetry.space_group_name_H-M   'P 1'
#
loop_
_entity.id
_entity.type
_entity.pdbx_description
1 polymer ?
#
loop_
_entity_poly.entity_id
_entity_poly.type
_entity_poly.pdbx_seq_one_letter_code
_entity_poly.pdbx_strand_id
1 'polypeptide(L)'
;LAAIARHPLKALRTLDPRRWSQRTVILLVMQTLDNSIRLVPKPNRIGDGVHLQTEEDPENPNPRHIDAAEQASRWFEARLGGLAQAGVTESLFNIPSTAHILGGAVIGSGADEGVVDANQRVHGYENLYVFDGSAMPANPGVNPSLTITAMAERAVGLIPPKADQRPTALPEAAQAAPSGA
;
A
#
# COMPACT_ATOMS: atom_id res chain seq x y z
N LEU A 1 -15.74 1.77 20.77
CA LEU A 1 -15.87 2.31 22.16
C LEU A 1 -16.67 1.41 23.11
N ALA A 2 -17.83 0.87 22.72
CA ALA A 2 -18.65 0.01 23.59
C ALA A 2 -17.92 -1.23 24.15
N ALA A 3 -17.00 -1.84 23.38
CA ALA A 3 -16.22 -3.00 23.85
C ALA A 3 -15.20 -2.64 24.96
N ILE A 4 -14.61 -1.45 24.90
CA ILE A 4 -13.67 -0.94 25.92
C ILE A 4 -14.40 -0.73 27.25
N ALA A 5 -15.60 -0.14 27.19
CA ALA A 5 -16.43 0.09 28.38
C ALA A 5 -16.90 -1.21 29.04
N ARG A 6 -17.15 -2.28 28.27
CA ARG A 6 -17.59 -3.58 28.81
C ARG A 6 -16.46 -4.40 29.43
N HIS A 7 -15.20 -4.18 29.01
CA HIS A 7 -14.05 -4.95 29.49
C HIS A 7 -12.80 -4.09 29.76
N PRO A 8 -12.84 -3.17 30.76
CA PRO A 8 -11.79 -2.19 31.00
C PRO A 8 -10.43 -2.81 31.34
N LEU A 9 -10.41 -3.89 32.14
CA LEU A 9 -9.18 -4.58 32.51
C LEU A 9 -8.53 -5.32 31.33
N LYS A 10 -9.33 -5.84 30.38
CA LYS A 10 -8.81 -6.47 29.16
C LYS A 10 -8.25 -5.40 28.22
N ALA A 11 -8.94 -4.27 28.07
CA ALA A 11 -8.48 -3.14 27.27
C ALA A 11 -7.19 -2.49 27.84
N LEU A 12 -7.02 -2.45 29.17
CA LEU A 12 -5.77 -1.96 29.76
C LEU A 12 -4.59 -2.91 29.48
N ARG A 13 -4.84 -4.22 29.47
CA ARG A 13 -3.82 -5.25 29.16
C ARG A 13 -3.37 -5.23 27.70
N THR A 14 -4.17 -4.71 26.76
CA THR A 14 -3.76 -4.57 25.36
C THR A 14 -2.79 -3.40 25.14
N LEU A 15 -2.63 -2.51 26.12
CA LEU A 15 -1.66 -1.40 26.08
C LEU A 15 -0.27 -1.81 26.58
N ASP A 16 -0.09 -3.03 27.11
CA ASP A 16 1.22 -3.52 27.54
C ASP A 16 2.08 -3.89 26.31
N PRO A 17 3.19 -3.18 26.03
CA PRO A 17 4.03 -3.45 24.86
C PRO A 17 4.86 -4.74 25.02
N ARG A 18 4.94 -5.32 26.22
CA ARG A 18 5.76 -6.51 26.47
C ARG A 18 5.18 -7.73 25.75
N ARG A 19 6.00 -8.35 24.89
CA ARG A 19 5.64 -9.53 24.08
C ARG A 19 4.41 -9.31 23.20
N TRP A 20 4.14 -8.07 22.80
CA TRP A 20 2.97 -7.72 21.99
C TRP A 20 2.88 -8.54 20.70
N SER A 21 4.00 -8.77 20.01
CA SER A 21 4.05 -9.60 18.79
C SER A 21 3.69 -11.07 19.02
N GLN A 22 3.92 -11.62 20.21
CA GLN A 22 3.59 -13.02 20.55
C GLN A 22 2.12 -13.19 20.98
N ARG A 23 1.43 -12.08 21.25
CA ARG A 23 0.09 -12.05 21.84
C ARG A 23 -0.94 -11.39 20.92
N THR A 24 -0.54 -10.98 19.73
CA THR A 24 -1.38 -10.24 18.78
C THR A 24 -1.45 -10.99 17.47
N VAL A 25 -2.69 -11.18 16.99
CA VAL A 25 -2.96 -11.64 15.62
C VAL A 25 -3.46 -10.43 14.85
N ILE A 26 -2.76 -10.07 13.77
CA ILE A 26 -3.16 -8.96 12.89
C ILE A 26 -4.01 -9.56 11.77
N LEU A 27 -5.28 -9.19 11.73
CA LEU A 27 -6.18 -9.54 10.65
C LEU A 27 -6.25 -8.35 9.70
N LEU A 28 -5.76 -8.55 8.47
CA LEU A 28 -5.81 -7.55 7.41
C LEU A 28 -6.94 -7.92 6.46
N VAL A 29 -7.80 -6.97 6.13
CA VAL A 29 -8.90 -7.14 5.18
C VAL A 29 -8.74 -6.12 4.08
N MET A 30 -8.86 -6.58 2.84
CA MET A 30 -8.90 -5.72 1.66
C MET A 30 -10.30 -5.73 1.05
N GLN A 31 -10.72 -4.58 0.56
CA GLN A 31 -11.96 -4.42 -0.18
C GLN A 31 -11.68 -3.92 -1.59
N THR A 32 -12.46 -4.41 -2.54
CA THR A 32 -12.47 -3.97 -3.93
C THR A 32 -13.50 -2.86 -4.09
N LEU A 33 -13.23 -1.71 -3.47
CA LEU A 33 -14.02 -0.50 -3.70
C LEU A 33 -13.22 0.46 -4.57
N ASP A 34 -13.92 1.14 -5.47
CA ASP A 34 -13.33 2.21 -6.26
C ASP A 34 -13.25 3.45 -5.38
N ASN A 35 -12.09 3.67 -4.76
CA ASN A 35 -11.80 4.83 -3.92
C ASN A 35 -10.39 5.34 -4.22
N SER A 36 -10.14 6.58 -3.86
CA SER A 36 -8.84 7.20 -4.07
C SER A 36 -8.44 8.11 -2.92
N ILE A 37 -7.13 8.32 -2.81
CA ILE A 37 -6.52 9.31 -1.93
C ILE A 37 -5.75 10.30 -2.77
N ARG A 38 -5.84 11.57 -2.42
CA ARG A 38 -5.10 12.65 -3.07
C ARG A 38 -4.05 13.19 -2.10
N LEU A 39 -2.82 13.31 -2.57
CA LEU A 39 -1.77 14.03 -1.84
C LEU A 39 -1.85 15.50 -2.22
N VAL A 40 -2.19 16.35 -1.25
CA VAL A 40 -2.29 17.80 -1.44
C VAL A 40 -1.17 18.51 -0.68
N PRO A 41 -0.46 19.46 -1.33
CA PRO A 41 0.48 20.31 -0.63
C PRO A 41 -0.29 21.31 0.24
N LYS A 42 0.05 21.39 1.52
CA LYS A 42 -0.46 22.37 2.48
C LYS A 42 0.70 23.20 3.02
N PRO A 43 0.53 24.51 3.23
CA PRO A 43 1.58 25.36 3.80
C PRO A 43 1.91 24.90 5.23
N ASN A 44 3.18 24.99 5.60
CA ASN A 44 3.61 24.72 6.97
C ASN A 44 2.98 25.73 7.94
N ARG A 45 2.59 25.27 9.13
CA ARG A 45 2.05 26.16 10.18
C ARG A 45 3.12 27.08 10.77
N ILE A 46 4.39 26.68 10.67
CA ILE A 46 5.55 27.42 11.17
C ILE A 46 6.67 27.28 10.14
N GLY A 47 7.23 28.42 9.71
CA GLY A 47 8.34 28.48 8.73
C GLY A 47 7.88 28.41 7.27
N ASP A 48 8.85 28.53 6.37
CA ASP A 48 8.62 28.44 4.93
C ASP A 48 8.48 26.99 4.47
N GLY A 49 7.72 26.78 3.38
CA GLY A 49 7.55 25.49 2.73
C GLY A 49 6.16 24.87 2.86
N VAL A 50 6.03 23.66 2.32
CA VAL A 50 4.79 22.88 2.28
C VAL A 50 5.02 21.47 2.84
N HIS A 51 3.99 20.90 3.43
CA HIS A 51 3.90 19.47 3.75
C HIS A 51 2.81 18.82 2.91
N LEU A 52 2.89 17.51 2.71
CA LEU A 52 1.85 16.76 2.04
C LEU A 52 0.82 16.29 3.06
N GLN A 53 -0.45 16.47 2.72
CA GLN A 53 -1.59 15.93 3.46
C GLN A 53 -2.40 15.03 2.53
N THR A 54 -2.95 13.94 3.05
CA THR A 54 -3.89 13.09 2.31
C THR A 54 -5.30 13.65 2.44
N GLU A 55 -6.01 13.75 1.33
CA GLU A 55 -7.46 14.01 1.26
C GLU A 55 -8.15 12.79 0.65
N GLU A 56 -9.33 12.45 1.17
CA GLU A 56 -10.18 11.39 0.63
C GLU A 56 -10.99 11.89 -0.56
N ASP A 57 -11.37 10.99 -1.46
CA ASP A 57 -12.39 11.27 -2.48
C ASP A 57 -13.75 11.52 -1.81
N PRO A 58 -14.35 12.72 -1.96
CA PRO A 58 -15.67 13.02 -1.39
C PRO A 58 -16.80 12.21 -2.02
N GLU A 59 -16.67 11.79 -3.29
CA GLU A 59 -17.70 11.03 -4.01
C GLU A 59 -17.63 9.54 -3.64
N ASN A 60 -16.41 9.03 -3.42
CA ASN A 60 -16.16 7.63 -3.05
C ASN A 60 -15.33 7.54 -1.75
N PRO A 61 -15.92 7.86 -0.59
CA PRO A 61 -15.19 7.90 0.67
C PRO A 61 -14.74 6.51 1.12
N ASN A 62 -13.66 6.47 1.88
CA ASN A 62 -13.15 5.22 2.41
C ASN A 62 -14.15 4.59 3.41
N PRO A 63 -14.40 3.27 3.31
CA PRO A 63 -15.29 2.57 4.22
C PRO A 63 -14.73 2.64 5.64
N ARG A 64 -15.55 3.15 6.56
CA ARG A 64 -15.23 3.32 7.98
C ARG A 64 -15.43 2.05 8.79
N HIS A 65 -16.22 1.14 8.23
CA HIS A 65 -16.59 -0.12 8.83
C HIS A 65 -16.69 -1.18 7.74
N ILE A 66 -16.16 -2.36 8.03
CA ILE A 66 -16.14 -3.51 7.12
C ILE A 66 -16.77 -4.68 7.84
N ASP A 67 -18.01 -5.02 7.50
CA ASP A 67 -18.77 -6.08 8.17
C ASP A 67 -18.02 -7.42 8.16
N ALA A 68 -17.35 -7.73 7.05
CA ALA A 68 -16.54 -8.95 6.92
C ALA A 68 -15.36 -8.96 7.91
N ALA A 69 -14.73 -7.80 8.15
CA ALA A 69 -13.64 -7.66 9.11
C ALA A 69 -14.15 -7.78 10.55
N GLU A 70 -15.31 -7.19 10.87
CA GLU A 70 -15.93 -7.39 12.19
C GLU A 70 -16.29 -8.86 12.41
N GLN A 71 -16.99 -9.49 11.46
CA GLN A 71 -17.38 -10.91 11.57
C GLN A 71 -16.17 -11.83 11.77
N ALA A 72 -15.11 -11.66 10.97
CA ALA A 72 -13.88 -12.41 11.13
C ALA A 72 -13.24 -12.16 12.51
N SER A 73 -13.14 -10.90 12.94
CA SER A 73 -12.56 -10.54 14.23
C SER A 73 -13.34 -11.14 15.41
N ARG A 74 -14.67 -11.10 15.37
CA ARG A 74 -15.55 -11.71 16.38
C ARG A 74 -15.40 -13.22 16.42
N TRP A 75 -15.28 -13.87 15.26
CA TRP A 75 -15.05 -15.30 15.16
C TRP A 75 -13.71 -15.70 15.80
N PHE A 76 -12.64 -14.95 15.53
CA PHE A 76 -11.34 -15.16 16.17
C PHE A 76 -11.38 -14.91 17.69
N GLU A 77 -12.07 -13.85 18.13
CA GLU A 77 -12.25 -13.54 19.56
C GLU A 77 -12.88 -14.72 20.31
N ALA A 78 -13.98 -15.27 19.77
CA ALA A 78 -14.70 -16.38 20.39
C ALA A 78 -13.87 -17.66 20.50
N ARG A 79 -12.92 -17.89 19.59
CA ARG A 79 -12.15 -19.14 19.51
C ARG A 79 -10.80 -19.08 20.22
N LEU A 80 -10.18 -17.90 20.26
CA LEU A 80 -8.88 -17.69 20.90
C LEU A 80 -9.01 -17.15 22.33
N GLY A 81 -10.22 -16.73 22.76
CA GLY A 81 -10.42 -16.10 24.06
C GLY A 81 -9.75 -14.72 24.17
N GLY A 82 -9.46 -14.09 23.03
CA GLY A 82 -8.79 -12.80 22.92
C GLY A 82 -9.73 -11.61 23.11
N LEU A 83 -9.29 -10.44 22.65
CA LEU A 83 -10.12 -9.24 22.56
C LEU A 83 -9.98 -8.70 21.13
N ALA A 84 -11.06 -8.72 20.36
CA ALA A 84 -11.07 -8.10 19.03
C ALA A 84 -10.94 -6.58 19.17
N GLN A 85 -9.97 -6.00 18.49
CA GLN A 85 -9.72 -4.57 18.46
C GLN A 85 -9.38 -4.15 17.05
N ALA A 86 -9.96 -3.04 16.59
CA ALA A 86 -9.42 -2.30 15.47
C ALA A 86 -8.25 -1.43 15.95
N GLY A 87 -7.42 -0.93 15.03
CA GLY A 87 -6.32 -0.03 15.38
C GLY A 87 -6.83 1.16 16.19
N VAL A 88 -6.10 1.56 17.24
CA VAL A 88 -6.52 2.66 18.13
C VAL A 88 -6.71 3.95 17.34
N THR A 89 -5.82 4.25 16.38
CA THR A 89 -5.91 5.42 15.51
C THR A 89 -7.11 5.35 14.58
N GLU A 90 -7.34 4.20 13.94
CA GLU A 90 -8.48 3.96 13.04
C GLU A 90 -9.82 4.06 13.79
N SER A 91 -9.90 3.52 15.01
CA SER A 91 -11.11 3.52 15.83
C SER A 91 -11.43 4.87 16.46
N LEU A 92 -10.43 5.70 16.75
CA LEU A 92 -10.61 6.99 17.42
C LEU A 92 -10.69 8.16 16.46
N PHE A 93 -9.94 8.12 15.35
CA PHE A 93 -9.89 9.20 14.36
C PHE A 93 -10.62 8.86 13.07
N ASN A 94 -11.08 7.61 12.91
CA ASN A 94 -11.83 7.18 11.73
C ASN A 94 -11.04 7.44 10.43
N ILE A 95 -9.71 7.28 10.52
CA ILE A 95 -8.77 7.42 9.41
C ILE A 95 -8.34 5.99 9.04
N PRO A 96 -8.87 5.41 7.95
CA PRO A 96 -8.40 4.13 7.46
C PRO A 96 -6.95 4.29 7.01
N SER A 97 -6.09 3.35 7.39
CA SER A 97 -4.68 3.36 6.99
C SER A 97 -4.45 2.35 5.88
N THR A 98 -3.75 2.76 4.83
CA THR A 98 -3.23 1.84 3.80
C THR A 98 -1.71 1.84 3.84
N ALA A 99 -1.12 0.67 3.65
CA ALA A 99 0.32 0.52 3.43
C ALA A 99 0.70 0.59 1.93
N HIS A 100 -0.30 0.58 1.04
CA HIS A 100 -0.11 0.51 -0.41
C HIS A 100 -0.54 1.83 -1.06
N ILE A 101 0.23 2.90 -0.83
CA ILE A 101 0.09 4.14 -1.59
C ILE A 101 0.65 3.87 -2.99
N LEU A 102 -0.23 3.91 -3.99
CA LEU A 102 0.07 3.63 -5.39
C LEU A 102 -0.38 4.82 -6.25
N GLY A 103 0.09 4.86 -7.50
CA GLY A 103 -0.23 5.93 -8.44
C GLY A 103 0.57 7.22 -8.21
N GLY A 104 0.23 8.26 -8.99
CA GLY A 104 0.91 9.55 -9.01
C GLY A 104 1.77 9.76 -10.27
N ALA A 105 2.46 8.72 -10.74
CA ALA A 105 3.18 8.73 -12.02
C ALA A 105 2.64 7.63 -12.95
N VAL A 106 1.31 7.55 -13.05
CA VAL A 106 0.60 6.42 -13.67
C VAL A 106 0.94 6.25 -15.15
N ILE A 107 0.86 5.00 -15.61
CA ILE A 107 0.90 4.65 -17.03
C ILE A 107 -0.32 5.26 -17.73
N GLY A 108 -0.09 6.00 -18.81
CA GLY A 108 -1.13 6.58 -19.66
C GLY A 108 -0.83 6.39 -21.15
N SER A 109 -1.87 6.48 -21.99
CA SER A 109 -1.69 6.37 -23.44
C SER A 109 -0.97 7.59 -24.05
N GLY A 110 -1.08 8.74 -23.39
CA GLY A 110 -0.39 9.99 -23.68
C GLY A 110 -0.04 10.78 -22.40
N ALA A 111 0.63 11.92 -22.58
CA ALA A 111 1.09 12.80 -21.49
C ALA A 111 -0.06 13.52 -20.76
N ASP A 112 -1.25 13.54 -21.37
CA ASP A 112 -2.49 14.07 -20.82
C ASP A 112 -3.23 13.05 -19.94
N GLU A 113 -2.97 11.75 -20.13
CA GLU A 113 -3.61 10.66 -19.39
C GLU A 113 -2.69 9.99 -18.36
N GLY A 114 -1.39 10.25 -18.40
CA GLY A 114 -0.42 9.70 -17.46
C GLY A 114 0.96 10.34 -17.56
N VAL A 115 1.87 9.92 -16.68
CA VAL A 115 3.24 10.45 -16.62
C VAL A 115 4.20 9.59 -17.43
N VAL A 116 3.97 8.27 -17.46
CA VAL A 116 4.79 7.32 -18.20
C VAL A 116 4.01 6.58 -19.27
N ASP A 117 4.71 6.12 -20.30
CA ASP A 117 4.16 5.20 -21.31
C ASP A 117 4.08 3.75 -20.78
N ALA A 118 3.55 2.83 -21.61
CA ALA A 118 3.43 1.42 -21.27
C ALA A 118 4.78 0.69 -21.02
N ASN A 119 5.90 1.34 -21.33
CA ASN A 119 7.26 0.85 -21.08
C ASN A 119 7.90 1.57 -19.89
N GLN A 120 7.10 2.27 -19.06
CA GLN A 120 7.53 2.99 -17.87
C GLN A 120 8.52 4.14 -18.16
N ARG A 121 8.56 4.64 -19.40
CA ARG A 121 9.34 5.83 -19.77
C ARG A 121 8.50 7.08 -19.62
N VAL A 122 9.05 8.13 -19.04
CA VAL A 122 8.35 9.41 -18.86
C VAL A 122 8.10 10.08 -20.21
N HIS A 123 6.87 10.51 -20.45
CA HIS A 123 6.50 11.20 -21.67
C HIS A 123 7.34 12.48 -21.86
N GLY A 124 7.87 12.68 -23.08
CA GLY A 124 8.74 13.83 -23.39
C GLY A 124 10.21 13.67 -23.00
N TYR A 125 10.60 12.52 -22.43
CA TYR A 125 11.99 12.22 -22.07
C TYR A 125 12.48 10.93 -22.74
N GLU A 126 13.72 10.92 -23.22
CA GLU A 126 14.32 9.74 -23.86
C GLU A 126 14.83 8.71 -22.83
N ASN A 127 15.41 9.19 -21.72
CA ASN A 127 16.20 8.38 -20.78
C ASN A 127 15.72 8.50 -19.33
N LEU A 128 14.45 8.85 -19.10
CA LEU A 128 13.85 8.96 -17.77
C LEU A 128 12.73 7.93 -17.60
N TYR A 129 12.80 7.14 -16.53
CA TYR A 129 11.90 6.00 -16.27
C TYR A 129 11.44 5.97 -14.81
N VAL A 130 10.30 5.32 -14.54
CA VAL A 130 9.73 5.14 -13.20
C VAL A 130 9.41 3.66 -12.92
N PHE A 131 10.07 3.07 -11.93
CA PHE A 131 9.98 1.64 -11.60
C PHE A 131 9.53 1.43 -10.14
N ASP A 132 8.33 1.85 -9.79
CA ASP A 132 7.75 1.63 -8.47
C ASP A 132 6.21 1.60 -8.51
N GLY A 133 5.59 1.60 -7.33
CA GLY A 133 4.13 1.62 -7.18
C GLY A 133 3.44 2.88 -7.74
N SER A 134 4.18 3.96 -8.00
CA SER A 134 3.60 5.19 -8.56
C SER A 134 3.19 5.05 -10.02
N ALA A 135 3.80 4.11 -10.75
CA ALA A 135 3.43 3.77 -12.12
C ALA A 135 2.15 2.92 -12.21
N MET A 136 1.70 2.32 -11.09
CA MET A 136 0.50 1.50 -11.07
C MET A 136 -0.75 2.38 -11.17
N PRO A 137 -1.64 2.16 -12.15
CA PRO A 137 -2.85 2.96 -12.33
C PRO A 137 -3.91 2.68 -11.25
N ALA A 138 -3.90 1.47 -10.67
CA ALA A 138 -4.83 1.07 -9.62
C ALA A 138 -4.21 -0.01 -8.72
N ASN A 139 -4.76 -0.15 -7.52
CA ASN A 139 -4.38 -1.21 -6.59
C ASN A 139 -4.98 -2.55 -7.03
N PRO A 140 -4.19 -3.65 -7.11
CA PRO A 140 -4.69 -4.96 -7.54
C PRO A 140 -5.57 -5.67 -6.49
N GLY A 141 -5.84 -5.05 -5.33
CA GLY A 141 -6.61 -5.65 -4.22
C GLY A 141 -5.82 -6.67 -3.39
N VAL A 142 -4.55 -6.89 -3.74
CA VAL A 142 -3.59 -7.77 -3.08
C VAL A 142 -2.27 -7.02 -2.88
N ASN A 143 -1.27 -7.67 -2.27
CA ASN A 143 0.05 -7.06 -2.11
C ASN A 143 0.66 -6.73 -3.48
N PRO A 144 0.97 -5.45 -3.77
CA PRO A 144 1.42 -5.03 -5.10
C PRO A 144 2.90 -5.34 -5.36
N SER A 145 3.67 -5.81 -4.38
CA SER A 145 5.13 -5.96 -4.50
C SER A 145 5.56 -6.77 -5.73
N LEU A 146 4.98 -7.96 -5.95
CA LEU A 146 5.30 -8.80 -7.10
C LEU A 146 4.82 -8.21 -8.42
N THR A 147 3.72 -7.44 -8.42
CA THR A 147 3.25 -6.73 -9.61
C THR A 147 4.23 -5.61 -10.00
N ILE A 148 4.72 -4.85 -9.00
CA ILE A 148 5.75 -3.82 -9.21
C ILE A 148 7.03 -4.47 -9.76
N THR A 149 7.48 -5.57 -9.17
CA THR A 149 8.65 -6.32 -9.66
C THR A 149 8.45 -6.77 -11.10
N ALA A 150 7.33 -7.40 -11.43
CA ALA A 150 7.06 -7.89 -12.77
C ALA A 150 7.01 -6.75 -13.81
N MET A 151 6.42 -5.61 -13.46
CA MET A 151 6.39 -4.43 -14.32
C MET A 151 7.81 -3.87 -14.55
N ALA A 152 8.59 -3.72 -13.47
CA ALA A 152 9.95 -3.23 -13.53
C ALA A 152 10.86 -4.15 -14.35
N GLU A 153 10.84 -5.47 -14.11
CA GLU A 153 11.63 -6.44 -14.88
C GLU A 153 11.27 -6.42 -16.36
N ARG A 154 9.97 -6.36 -16.70
CA ARG A 154 9.52 -6.22 -18.08
C ARG A 154 10.08 -4.97 -18.73
N ALA A 155 9.98 -3.80 -18.09
CA ALA A 155 10.40 -2.54 -18.69
C ALA A 155 11.92 -2.45 -18.81
N VAL A 156 12.67 -2.88 -17.79
CA VAL A 156 14.13 -2.95 -17.83
C VAL A 156 14.61 -3.87 -18.96
N GLY A 157 13.91 -4.98 -19.21
CA GLY A 157 14.21 -5.87 -20.34
C GLY A 157 14.03 -5.24 -21.73
N LEU A 158 13.32 -4.12 -21.83
CA LEU A 158 13.16 -3.35 -23.07
C LEU A 158 14.23 -2.27 -23.25
N ILE A 159 14.98 -1.94 -22.19
CA ILE A 159 16.04 -0.94 -22.25
C ILE A 159 17.26 -1.57 -22.96
N PRO A 160 17.77 -0.95 -24.04
CA PRO A 160 18.93 -1.47 -24.72
C PRO A 160 20.15 -1.49 -23.79
N PRO A 161 21.00 -2.53 -23.89
CA PRO A 161 22.22 -2.56 -23.10
C PRO A 161 23.09 -1.35 -23.45
N LYS A 162 23.77 -0.82 -22.43
CA LYS A 162 24.74 0.25 -22.63
C LYS A 162 25.81 -0.24 -23.61
N ALA A 163 26.13 0.59 -24.61
CA ALA A 163 27.21 0.32 -25.56
C ALA A 163 28.51 -0.02 -24.79
N ASP A 164 29.22 -1.04 -25.26
CA ASP A 164 30.47 -1.56 -24.70
C ASP A 164 30.39 -2.21 -23.31
N GLN A 165 29.19 -2.41 -22.75
CA GLN A 165 28.99 -3.29 -21.59
C GLN A 165 28.36 -4.62 -22.01
N ARG A 166 29.09 -5.71 -21.77
CA ARG A 166 28.47 -7.04 -21.76
C ARG A 166 27.58 -7.14 -20.52
N PRO A 167 26.34 -7.67 -20.64
CA PRO A 167 25.52 -7.97 -19.48
C PRO A 167 26.34 -8.81 -18.49
N THR A 168 26.53 -8.31 -17.28
CA THR A 168 27.13 -9.12 -16.23
C THR A 168 26.09 -10.17 -15.86
N ALA A 169 26.47 -11.45 -15.86
CA ALA A 169 25.57 -12.49 -15.40
C ALA A 169 25.07 -12.12 -14.00
N LEU A 170 23.76 -12.20 -13.77
CA LEU A 170 23.21 -12.01 -12.43
C LEU A 170 23.88 -13.02 -11.48
N PRO A 171 24.18 -12.63 -10.23
CA PRO A 171 24.58 -13.58 -9.20
C PRO A 171 23.60 -14.75 -9.15
N GLU A 172 24.06 -15.97 -8.87
CA GLU A 172 23.22 -17.17 -8.85
C GLU A 172 21.95 -16.99 -8.00
N ALA A 173 22.06 -16.27 -6.87
CA ALA A 173 20.94 -15.93 -5.98
C ALA A 173 19.89 -14.96 -6.56
N ALA A 174 20.22 -14.27 -7.66
CA ALA A 174 19.37 -13.30 -8.36
C ALA A 174 18.93 -13.79 -9.74
N GLN A 175 19.33 -15.01 -10.14
CA GLN A 175 18.81 -15.63 -11.35
C GLN A 175 17.40 -16.15 -11.11
N ALA A 176 16.53 -16.03 -12.11
CA ALA A 176 15.19 -16.61 -12.03
C ALA A 176 15.28 -18.11 -11.74
N ALA A 177 14.36 -18.62 -10.92
CA ALA A 177 14.25 -20.06 -10.71
C ALA A 177 14.11 -20.75 -12.09
N PRO A 178 14.80 -21.88 -12.31
CA PRO A 178 14.73 -22.58 -13.59
C PRO A 178 13.26 -22.87 -13.91
N SER A 179 12.85 -22.57 -15.15
CA SER A 179 11.50 -22.84 -15.63
C SER A 179 11.28 -24.35 -15.71
N GLY A 180 10.82 -24.97 -14.63
CA GLY A 180 10.56 -26.40 -14.57
C GLY A 180 10.06 -26.91 -13.22
N ALA A 181 8.73 -26.92 -13.04
CA ALA A 181 7.95 -27.98 -12.40
C ALA A 181 6.50 -27.88 -12.91
#